data_AF-A0A8R2JN87-F1
#
_entry.id   AF-A0A8R2JN87-F1
#
_cell.length_a   1.000
_cell.length_b   1.000
_cell.length_c   1.000
_cell.angle_alpha   90.00
_cell.angle_beta   90.00
_cell.angle_gamma   90.00
#
_symmetry.space_group_name_H-M   'P 1'
#
loop_
_entity.id
_entity.type
_entity.pdbx_description
1 polymer ?
#
loop_
_entity_poly.entity_id
_entity_poly.type
_entity_poly.pdbx_seq_one_letter_code
_entity_poly.pdbx_strand_id
1 'polypeptide(L)'
;MVNLKVQWKRGNKKLLRSCQKKLSFKTLNDIKTAVNTNKSTMYSTIPNVLSHFTSNLMENPDKYFDSECNWYFSNTIEKFQINGKWLLACARGANLDILDIISIDNNTFEIIQSKKDTSCFKDPIFDIKSSNLNELMIRHKTKLSMFRINSDLEHLLNNNSVYDNCDIPFADADVIANNFCTADVKHIIKLWKDGNCVQNKYFDVVYDQTDSFIHLSYLQNESNLIGIINRQKLYLIDARIDISKPCSIYDPTTIIELCEELTTLKSSNLNSHSIYVTSNHSVLTFDNRMGFVNKSYHMLSNSPSLINIHRYENNFDSNEMLFLGNQTGESLVYLPYTSYPDGFLLCQSIASSIPNPLQSLHNVRLKGCCLNPTLLDRFSRCLTGTTIFGEHIKDLKLFSINSAGDLFVQKLNDNTPIDIAEFNKNVTIKSQTVPKLNYSYKFDMSNLWQLNLPDKHEEINIKKDNVWSMSKEKMSSYVDHLAPIILSPWDIDELSEWENEDENDDANDDSDCDFATKVKYWFNKNDTMLRSTETLEPSTDHPTINILSQASTVKTVPSSENDNDSSSGFTVSLKSDDSQSSKV
;
A
#
# COMPACT_ATOMS: atom_id res chain seq x y z
N MET A 1 8.55 6.77 3.26
CA MET A 1 8.26 8.14 3.74
C MET A 1 7.03 8.18 4.65
N VAL A 2 5.86 7.71 4.21
CA VAL A 2 4.61 7.69 5.01
C VAL A 2 4.79 7.05 6.39
N ASN A 3 5.34 5.84 6.47
CA ASN A 3 5.56 5.16 7.75
C ASN A 3 6.43 5.96 8.73
N LEU A 4 7.48 6.62 8.23
CA LEU A 4 8.35 7.49 9.04
C LEU A 4 7.57 8.71 9.55
N LYS A 5 6.76 9.33 8.70
CA LYS A 5 5.90 10.46 9.08
C LYS A 5 4.85 10.04 10.11
N VAL A 6 4.22 8.88 9.96
CA VAL A 6 3.24 8.35 10.91
C VAL A 6 3.89 8.04 12.27
N GLN A 7 5.07 7.40 12.27
CA GLN A 7 5.84 7.15 13.49
C GLN A 7 6.25 8.46 14.16
N TRP A 8 6.71 9.43 13.38
CA TRP A 8 7.04 10.78 13.86
C TRP A 8 5.83 11.48 14.46
N LYS A 9 4.67 11.50 13.79
CA LYS A 9 3.41 12.06 14.30
C LYS A 9 3.01 11.40 15.63
N ARG A 10 3.09 10.08 15.71
CA ARG A 10 2.78 9.32 16.94
C ARG A 10 3.75 9.67 18.07
N GLY A 11 5.04 9.75 17.79
CA GLY A 11 6.06 10.17 18.76
C GLY A 11 5.82 11.59 19.26
N ASN A 12 5.64 12.53 18.33
CA ASN A 12 5.37 13.93 18.63
C ASN A 12 4.08 14.10 19.48
N LYS A 13 2.98 13.42 19.13
CA LYS A 13 1.72 13.47 19.89
C LYS A 13 1.87 12.88 21.30
N LYS A 14 2.60 11.77 21.47
CA LYS A 14 2.89 11.19 22.80
C LYS A 14 3.71 12.17 23.65
N LEU A 15 4.71 12.82 23.06
CA LEU A 15 5.56 13.80 23.73
C LEU A 15 4.80 15.07 24.11
N LEU A 16 3.97 15.63 23.21
CA LEU A 16 3.09 16.76 23.50
C LEU A 16 2.13 16.46 24.66
N ARG A 17 1.52 15.27 24.67
CA ARG A 17 0.68 14.83 25.80
C ARG A 17 1.47 14.72 27.10
N SER A 18 2.70 14.20 27.06
CA SER A 18 3.57 14.14 28.24
C SER A 18 3.96 15.52 28.74
N CYS A 19 4.19 16.49 27.84
CA CYS A 19 4.46 17.88 28.20
C CYS A 19 3.24 18.54 28.84
N GLN A 20 2.05 18.39 28.25
CA GLN A 20 0.79 18.89 28.82
C GLN A 20 0.48 18.30 30.20
N LYS A 21 0.88 17.03 30.46
CA LYS A 21 0.71 16.37 31.75
C LYS A 21 1.73 16.82 32.81
N LYS A 22 2.94 17.20 32.41
CA LYS A 22 4.05 17.54 33.33
C LYS A 22 4.24 19.04 33.55
N LEU A 23 3.76 19.89 32.64
CA LEU A 23 3.86 21.34 32.76
C LEU A 23 2.49 21.91 33.11
N SER A 24 2.41 22.63 34.24
CA SER A 24 1.18 23.34 34.59
C SER A 24 0.87 24.40 33.53
N PHE A 25 -0.41 24.66 33.27
CA PHE A 25 -0.86 25.68 32.30
C PHE A 25 -0.25 27.07 32.56
N LYS A 26 0.01 27.37 33.84
CA LYS A 26 0.68 28.60 34.29
C LYS A 26 2.13 28.67 33.79
N THR A 27 2.90 27.58 33.94
CA THR A 27 4.30 27.49 33.49
C THR A 27 4.43 27.64 31.97
N LEU A 28 3.47 27.10 31.20
CA LEU A 28 3.43 27.24 29.75
C LEU A 28 3.16 28.68 29.29
N ASN A 29 2.26 29.39 29.97
CA ASN A 29 1.99 30.81 29.70
C ASN A 29 3.14 31.73 30.14
N ASP A 30 3.82 31.40 31.23
CA ASP A 30 4.99 32.13 31.71
C ASP A 30 6.17 31.99 30.72
N ILE A 31 6.38 30.80 30.14
CA ILE A 31 7.38 30.58 29.07
C ILE A 31 6.99 31.33 27.80
N LYS A 32 5.71 31.29 27.39
CA LYS A 32 5.22 31.97 26.18
C LYS A 32 5.33 33.50 26.29
N THR A 33 5.06 34.06 27.46
CA THR A 33 5.21 35.50 27.72
C THR A 33 6.68 35.92 27.83
N ALA A 34 7.56 35.07 28.39
CA ALA A 34 9.00 35.32 28.44
C ALA A 34 9.67 35.30 27.05
N VAL A 35 9.32 34.33 26.19
CA VAL A 35 9.83 34.25 24.80
C VAL A 35 9.39 35.46 23.98
N ASN A 36 8.15 35.94 24.18
CA ASN A 36 7.63 37.10 23.44
C ASN A 36 8.17 38.45 23.95
N THR A 37 8.75 38.51 25.16
CA THR A 37 9.20 39.78 25.77
C THR A 37 10.71 40.03 25.66
N ASN A 38 11.49 39.13 25.04
CA ASN A 38 12.94 39.26 24.87
C ASN A 38 13.70 39.66 26.16
N LYS A 39 13.15 39.35 27.34
CA LYS A 39 13.84 39.55 28.61
C LYS A 39 14.74 38.34 28.85
N SER A 40 15.94 38.45 28.31
CA SER A 40 17.08 37.61 28.66
C SER A 40 17.42 37.83 30.13
N THR A 41 16.84 37.02 31.03
CA THR A 41 17.41 36.58 32.32
C THR A 41 16.34 35.82 33.09
N MET A 42 16.60 34.53 33.39
CA MET A 42 16.05 33.69 34.49
C MET A 42 15.61 32.25 34.17
N TYR A 43 16.04 31.63 33.06
CA TYR A 43 16.09 30.16 32.98
C TYR A 43 17.36 29.70 32.24
N SER A 44 18.47 29.53 32.97
CA SER A 44 19.70 28.90 32.45
C SER A 44 19.66 27.36 32.44
N THR A 45 18.53 26.78 32.84
CA THR A 45 18.29 25.34 32.71
C THR A 45 16.95 25.16 32.04
N ILE A 46 16.97 25.06 30.71
CA ILE A 46 15.87 24.43 29.98
C ILE A 46 15.61 23.09 30.68
N PRO A 47 14.40 22.82 31.20
CA PRO A 47 14.10 21.55 31.86
C PRO A 47 14.60 20.40 30.97
N ASN A 48 15.21 19.37 31.55
CA ASN A 48 15.76 18.25 30.76
C ASN A 48 14.70 17.62 29.81
N VAL A 49 13.42 17.80 30.12
CA VAL A 49 12.28 17.44 29.26
C VAL A 49 12.19 18.31 27.99
N LEU A 50 12.49 19.61 28.06
CA LEU A 50 12.57 20.53 26.92
C LEU A 50 13.91 20.41 26.14
N SER A 51 15.02 20.04 26.78
CA SER A 51 16.25 19.70 26.05
C SER A 51 16.06 18.37 25.30
N HIS A 52 15.44 17.37 25.92
CA HIS A 52 14.95 16.17 25.22
C HIS A 52 13.89 16.49 24.17
N PHE A 53 13.04 17.50 24.38
CA PHE A 53 12.07 17.95 23.38
C PHE A 53 12.77 18.47 22.13
N THR A 54 13.87 19.21 22.28
CA THR A 54 14.64 19.79 21.18
C THR A 54 15.64 18.80 20.56
N SER A 55 16.16 17.85 21.33
CA SER A 55 17.12 16.84 20.84
C SER A 55 16.49 15.54 20.33
N ASN A 56 15.31 15.14 20.83
CA ASN A 56 14.60 13.92 20.40
C ASN A 56 13.47 14.18 19.40
N LEU A 57 13.17 15.42 19.04
CA LEU A 57 12.47 15.71 17.79
C LEU A 57 13.43 15.31 16.68
N MET A 58 13.41 14.03 16.29
CA MET A 58 13.83 13.61 14.95
C MET A 58 13.26 14.67 14.02
N GLU A 59 14.13 15.40 13.32
CA GLU A 59 13.69 16.46 12.41
C GLU A 59 12.56 15.90 11.56
N ASN A 60 11.46 16.64 11.45
CA ASN A 60 10.30 16.19 10.68
C ASN A 60 10.82 15.64 9.34
N PRO A 61 10.63 14.32 9.06
CA PRO A 61 11.34 13.66 7.96
C PRO A 61 10.99 14.28 6.60
N ASP A 62 9.85 14.97 6.52
CA ASP A 62 9.52 15.87 5.43
C ASP A 62 8.57 16.98 5.91
N LYS A 63 8.99 18.23 5.76
CA LYS A 63 8.24 19.42 6.21
C LYS A 63 7.01 19.72 5.35
N TYR A 64 7.00 19.29 4.09
CA TYR A 64 5.97 19.61 3.11
C TYR A 64 4.90 18.52 2.97
N PHE A 65 5.20 17.33 3.50
CA PHE A 65 4.36 16.15 3.39
C PHE A 65 3.56 15.91 4.66
N ASP A 66 2.22 15.88 4.57
CA ASP A 66 1.34 15.54 5.69
C ASP A 66 0.17 14.60 5.36
N SER A 67 0.28 13.82 4.28
CA SER A 67 -0.80 12.97 3.76
C SER A 67 -0.66 11.48 4.11
N GLU A 68 -1.73 10.72 3.85
CA GLU A 68 -1.78 9.25 3.97
C GLU A 68 -1.16 8.56 2.75
N CYS A 69 -1.23 9.17 1.56
CA CYS A 69 -0.58 8.69 0.35
C CYS A 69 0.69 9.50 0.06
N ASN A 70 1.76 8.86 -0.43
CA ASN A 70 2.98 9.58 -0.81
C ASN A 70 2.79 10.22 -2.19
N TRP A 71 2.21 11.42 -2.23
CA TRP A 71 1.95 12.14 -3.48
C TRP A 71 3.20 12.55 -4.25
N TYR A 72 4.42 12.43 -3.68
CA TYR A 72 5.63 12.57 -4.49
C TYR A 72 5.71 11.48 -5.56
N PHE A 73 5.27 10.24 -5.28
CA PHE A 73 5.26 9.18 -6.28
C PHE A 73 3.99 9.28 -7.13
N SER A 74 4.18 9.66 -8.40
CA SER A 74 3.10 9.74 -9.38
C SER A 74 3.07 8.44 -10.19
N ASN A 75 3.95 8.24 -11.16
CA ASN A 75 4.06 6.97 -11.87
C ASN A 75 5.52 6.61 -12.21
N THR A 76 6.05 5.53 -11.64
CA THR A 76 7.47 5.13 -11.84
C THR A 76 7.71 4.19 -13.03
N ILE A 77 6.72 4.07 -13.91
CA ILE A 77 6.75 3.25 -15.11
C ILE A 77 5.98 3.94 -16.22
N GLU A 78 6.56 4.00 -17.41
CA GLU A 78 5.95 4.67 -18.55
C GLU A 78 6.23 3.88 -19.83
N LYS A 79 5.22 3.76 -20.68
CA LYS A 79 5.35 3.16 -22.01
C LYS A 79 5.50 4.26 -23.06
N PHE A 80 6.33 4.00 -24.06
CA PHE A 80 6.51 4.92 -25.19
C PHE A 80 6.90 4.13 -26.44
N GLN A 81 6.81 4.76 -27.61
CA GLN A 81 7.03 4.09 -28.89
C GLN A 81 8.23 4.70 -29.63
N ILE A 82 9.08 3.86 -30.20
CA ILE A 82 10.17 4.27 -31.10
C ILE A 82 10.10 3.45 -32.37
N ASN A 83 10.06 4.10 -33.54
CA ASN A 83 10.06 3.42 -34.84
C ASN A 83 9.00 2.31 -34.95
N GLY A 84 7.82 2.53 -34.36
CA GLY A 84 6.74 1.55 -34.33
C GLY A 84 6.83 0.51 -33.20
N LYS A 85 7.96 0.39 -32.49
CA LYS A 85 8.16 -0.57 -31.40
C LYS A 85 7.85 0.02 -30.03
N TRP A 86 7.18 -0.77 -29.19
CA TRP A 86 6.82 -0.35 -27.84
C TRP A 86 7.92 -0.68 -26.84
N LEU A 87 8.33 0.33 -26.09
CA LEU A 87 9.33 0.26 -25.04
C LEU A 87 8.73 0.69 -23.70
N LEU A 88 9.38 0.24 -22.64
CA LEU A 88 9.00 0.51 -21.26
C LEU A 88 10.17 1.17 -20.54
N ALA A 89 9.97 2.35 -19.98
CA ALA A 89 10.87 2.95 -19.01
C ALA A 89 10.39 2.60 -17.60
N CYS A 90 11.26 2.04 -16.76
CA CYS A 90 10.89 1.70 -15.38
C CYS A 90 12.00 2.03 -14.39
N ALA A 91 11.60 2.56 -13.22
CA ALA A 91 12.51 2.80 -12.11
C ALA A 91 12.75 1.51 -11.32
N ARG A 92 13.99 1.05 -11.22
CA ARG A 92 14.40 -0.17 -10.52
C ARG A 92 15.50 0.10 -9.51
N GLY A 93 15.91 -0.94 -8.81
CA GLY A 93 16.88 -0.86 -7.71
C GLY A 93 16.17 -0.74 -6.36
N ALA A 94 16.92 -0.99 -5.29
CA ALA A 94 16.37 -1.00 -3.93
C ALA A 94 15.80 0.37 -3.51
N ASN A 95 16.28 1.46 -4.14
CA ASN A 95 15.83 2.82 -3.89
C ASN A 95 15.09 3.44 -5.08
N LEU A 96 14.73 2.65 -6.11
CA LEU A 96 14.18 3.16 -7.37
C LEU A 96 15.09 4.21 -8.04
N ASP A 97 16.40 3.98 -7.98
CA ASP A 97 17.49 4.87 -8.41
C ASP A 97 18.13 4.43 -9.75
N ILE A 98 17.57 3.43 -10.41
CA ILE A 98 18.07 2.91 -11.70
C ILE A 98 16.96 3.05 -12.72
N LEU A 99 17.27 3.59 -13.90
CA LEU A 99 16.32 3.62 -15.01
C LEU A 99 16.65 2.47 -15.97
N ASP A 100 15.73 1.52 -16.12
CA ASP A 100 15.80 0.47 -17.13
C ASP A 100 14.85 0.78 -18.28
N ILE A 101 15.33 0.59 -19.51
CA ILE A 101 14.51 0.58 -20.72
C ILE A 101 14.38 -0.87 -21.21
N ILE A 102 13.15 -1.34 -21.29
CA ILE A 102 12.80 -2.73 -21.61
C ILE A 102 12.02 -2.77 -22.93
N SER A 103 12.43 -3.66 -23.83
CA SER A 103 11.65 -4.00 -25.03
C SER A 103 10.46 -4.87 -24.67
N ILE A 104 9.29 -4.60 -25.26
CA ILE A 104 8.05 -5.39 -25.04
C ILE A 104 7.72 -6.27 -26.26
N ASP A 105 8.63 -6.39 -27.23
CA ASP A 105 8.41 -7.19 -28.44
C ASP A 105 8.14 -8.68 -28.09
N ASN A 106 7.06 -9.26 -28.64
CA ASN A 106 6.78 -10.70 -28.66
C ASN A 106 6.86 -11.48 -27.33
N ASN A 107 6.40 -10.90 -26.21
CA ASN A 107 6.46 -11.51 -24.86
C ASN A 107 7.89 -11.74 -24.32
N THR A 108 8.91 -11.26 -25.01
CA THR A 108 10.29 -11.28 -24.51
C THR A 108 10.61 -9.95 -23.85
N PHE A 109 11.11 -10.01 -22.61
CA PHE A 109 11.48 -8.83 -21.84
C PHE A 109 12.99 -8.68 -21.83
N GLU A 110 13.50 -7.93 -22.80
CA GLU A 110 14.93 -7.67 -22.93
C GLU A 110 15.24 -6.25 -22.46
N ILE A 111 16.19 -6.14 -21.53
CA ILE A 111 16.70 -4.83 -21.08
C ILE A 111 17.61 -4.32 -22.19
N ILE A 112 17.17 -3.29 -22.90
CA ILE A 112 17.94 -2.64 -23.96
C ILE A 112 19.02 -1.76 -23.35
N GLN A 113 18.64 -0.98 -22.32
CA GLN A 113 19.53 -0.03 -21.68
C GLN A 113 19.22 0.03 -20.19
N SER A 114 20.26 0.08 -19.37
CA SER A 114 20.16 0.38 -17.94
C SER A 114 21.06 1.57 -17.63
N LYS A 115 20.47 2.64 -17.09
CA LYS A 115 21.21 3.82 -16.64
C LYS A 115 21.23 3.86 -15.12
N LYS A 116 22.44 3.71 -14.59
CA LYS A 116 22.79 3.92 -13.18
C LYS A 116 23.80 5.06 -13.06
N ASP A 117 23.55 6.15 -13.78
CA ASP A 117 24.50 7.26 -13.82
C ASP A 117 24.60 7.88 -12.42
N THR A 118 25.79 7.76 -11.82
CA THR A 118 26.07 8.26 -10.47
C THR A 118 25.91 9.78 -10.36
N SER A 119 25.84 10.52 -11.46
CA SER A 119 25.63 11.97 -11.44
C SER A 119 24.16 12.39 -11.48
N CYS A 120 23.31 11.68 -12.25
CA CYS A 120 21.90 12.02 -12.45
C CYS A 120 20.91 11.25 -11.56
N PHE A 121 21.24 10.03 -11.12
CA PHE A 121 20.30 9.12 -10.46
C PHE A 121 20.78 8.69 -9.06
N LYS A 122 21.18 9.64 -8.21
CA LYS A 122 21.50 9.35 -6.79
C LYS A 122 20.26 9.22 -5.92
N ASP A 123 19.18 9.86 -6.34
CA ASP A 123 17.92 9.96 -5.59
C ASP A 123 16.86 9.02 -6.20
N PRO A 124 15.82 8.65 -5.43
CA PRO A 124 14.69 7.90 -5.96
C PRO A 124 14.02 8.62 -7.12
N ILE A 125 13.69 7.87 -8.17
CA ILE A 125 12.83 8.31 -9.25
C ILE A 125 11.39 8.28 -8.75
N PHE A 126 10.73 9.43 -8.75
CA PHE A 126 9.38 9.61 -8.26
C PHE A 126 8.32 9.55 -9.37
N ASP A 127 8.71 9.92 -10.59
CA ASP A 127 7.81 9.96 -11.73
C ASP A 127 8.58 9.86 -13.05
N ILE A 128 7.99 9.16 -14.02
CA ILE A 128 8.47 9.01 -15.38
C ILE A 128 7.32 9.34 -16.32
N LYS A 129 7.54 10.27 -17.24
CA LYS A 129 6.54 10.66 -18.23
C LYS A 129 7.16 10.76 -19.62
N SER A 130 6.39 10.40 -20.63
CA SER A 130 6.83 10.44 -22.03
C SER A 130 6.05 11.48 -22.83
N SER A 131 6.70 12.08 -23.82
CA SER A 131 6.07 12.97 -24.79
C SER A 131 5.94 12.29 -26.15
N ASN A 132 4.98 12.76 -26.96
CA ASN A 132 4.80 12.28 -28.34
C ASN A 132 6.02 12.51 -29.25
N LEU A 133 6.95 13.41 -28.88
CA LEU A 133 8.15 13.72 -29.66
C LEU A 133 9.38 12.94 -29.19
N ASN A 134 9.18 11.76 -28.59
CA ASN A 134 10.26 10.92 -28.10
C ASN A 134 11.10 11.66 -27.04
N GLU A 135 10.45 12.32 -26.08
CA GLU A 135 11.12 12.87 -24.90
C GLU A 135 10.69 12.08 -23.67
N LEU A 136 11.65 11.79 -22.79
CA LEU A 136 11.42 11.11 -21.52
C LEU A 136 11.81 12.03 -20.37
N MET A 137 10.83 12.39 -19.57
CA MET A 137 10.99 13.21 -18.39
C MET A 137 11.05 12.33 -17.15
N ILE A 138 12.05 12.56 -16.30
CA ILE A 138 12.27 11.83 -15.06
C ILE A 138 12.36 12.82 -13.92
N ARG A 139 11.46 12.67 -12.95
CA ARG A 139 11.41 13.52 -11.76
C ARG A 139 12.03 12.83 -10.56
N HIS A 140 13.02 13.49 -9.99
CA HIS A 140 13.52 13.24 -8.65
C HIS A 140 12.94 14.29 -7.70
N LYS A 141 13.27 14.21 -6.41
CA LYS A 141 12.71 15.12 -5.40
C LYS A 141 12.96 16.59 -5.74
N THR A 142 14.20 16.97 -6.07
CA THR A 142 14.61 18.36 -6.30
C THR A 142 15.19 18.59 -7.71
N LYS A 143 15.22 17.54 -8.54
CA LYS A 143 15.81 17.55 -9.87
C LYS A 143 14.87 16.97 -10.90
N LEU A 144 14.87 17.53 -12.10
CA LEU A 144 14.17 17.01 -13.26
C LEU A 144 15.21 16.70 -14.34
N SER A 145 15.19 15.49 -14.88
CA SER A 145 16.05 15.08 -16.00
C SER A 145 15.19 14.84 -17.23
N MET A 146 15.49 15.53 -18.32
CA MET A 146 14.85 15.31 -19.62
C MET A 146 15.83 14.60 -20.54
N PHE A 147 15.38 13.53 -21.19
CA PHE A 147 16.15 12.78 -22.16
C PHE A 147 15.46 12.87 -23.52
N ARG A 148 16.25 13.13 -24.56
CA ARG A 148 15.77 12.96 -25.93
C ARG A 148 16.02 11.53 -26.35
N ILE A 149 14.96 10.85 -26.74
CA ILE A 149 15.00 9.48 -27.21
C ILE A 149 15.39 9.50 -28.69
N ASN A 150 16.53 8.89 -28.99
CA ASN A 150 17.01 8.71 -30.36
C ASN A 150 16.48 7.41 -30.97
N SER A 151 16.51 7.33 -32.30
CA SER A 151 16.19 6.10 -33.04
C SER A 151 17.20 4.97 -32.83
N ASP A 152 18.42 5.30 -32.40
CA ASP A 152 19.53 4.36 -32.27
C ASP A 152 19.49 3.66 -30.92
N LEU A 153 19.32 2.33 -30.94
CA LEU A 153 19.15 1.50 -29.73
C LEU A 153 20.38 1.51 -28.80
N GLU A 154 21.61 1.65 -29.34
CA GLU A 154 22.84 1.69 -28.53
C GLU A 154 22.95 2.97 -27.68
N HIS A 155 22.30 4.05 -28.14
CA HIS A 155 22.35 5.37 -27.51
C HIS A 155 20.95 5.97 -27.39
N LEU A 156 20.01 5.12 -26.93
CA LEU A 156 18.59 5.46 -26.88
C LEU A 156 18.33 6.75 -26.12
N LEU A 157 18.90 6.86 -24.92
CA LEU A 157 18.80 8.03 -24.05
C LEU A 157 20.06 8.89 -24.20
N ASN A 158 20.06 9.84 -25.13
CA ASN A 158 21.15 10.81 -25.31
C ASN A 158 20.68 12.23 -24.97
N ASN A 159 21.64 13.13 -24.75
CA ASN A 159 21.42 14.55 -24.50
C ASN A 159 20.48 14.82 -23.31
N ASN A 160 21.01 14.66 -22.09
CA ASN A 160 20.27 14.99 -20.88
C ASN A 160 20.36 16.49 -20.57
N SER A 161 19.20 17.12 -20.39
CA SER A 161 19.13 18.41 -19.70
C SER A 161 18.63 18.18 -18.27
N VAL A 162 19.37 18.67 -17.29
CA VAL A 162 19.02 18.57 -15.87
C VAL A 162 18.59 19.95 -15.37
N TYR A 163 17.41 20.00 -14.76
CA TYR A 163 16.82 21.20 -14.16
C TYR A 163 16.74 21.02 -12.65
N ASP A 164 17.56 21.77 -11.92
CA ASP A 164 17.60 21.76 -10.45
C ASP A 164 16.71 22.86 -9.87
N ASN A 165 16.00 22.54 -8.78
CA ASN A 165 15.12 23.50 -8.09
C ASN A 165 15.68 24.01 -6.75
N CYS A 166 17.01 24.16 -6.66
CA CYS A 166 17.69 24.76 -5.49
C CYS A 166 17.22 24.17 -4.14
N ASP A 167 17.23 22.84 -4.03
CA ASP A 167 16.79 22.07 -2.85
C ASP A 167 15.30 22.20 -2.47
N ILE A 168 14.48 22.88 -3.27
CA ILE A 168 13.03 22.92 -3.09
C ILE A 168 12.41 21.73 -3.83
N PRO A 169 11.67 20.85 -3.15
CA PRO A 169 11.05 19.71 -3.81
C PRO A 169 10.07 20.10 -4.90
N PHE A 170 10.11 19.40 -6.03
CA PHE A 170 9.03 19.42 -7.01
C PHE A 170 7.83 18.70 -6.44
N ALA A 171 6.67 19.36 -6.48
CA ALA A 171 5.41 18.74 -6.16
C ALA A 171 4.96 17.85 -7.31
N ASP A 172 5.03 18.36 -8.54
CA ASP A 172 4.68 17.62 -9.75
C ASP A 172 5.30 18.23 -11.00
N ALA A 173 5.28 17.49 -12.12
CA ALA A 173 5.74 17.95 -13.42
C ALA A 173 5.03 17.21 -14.55
N ASP A 174 4.85 17.85 -15.70
CA ASP A 174 4.30 17.21 -16.91
C ASP A 174 4.97 17.68 -18.18
N VAL A 175 4.97 16.84 -19.21
CA VAL A 175 5.67 17.10 -20.47
C VAL A 175 4.75 16.92 -21.67
N ILE A 176 4.88 17.82 -22.63
CA ILE A 176 4.24 17.81 -23.93
C ILE A 176 5.33 18.10 -24.98
N ALA A 177 5.06 17.87 -26.26
CA ALA A 177 6.01 18.10 -27.35
C ALA A 177 6.83 19.42 -27.19
N ASN A 178 8.13 19.32 -26.89
CA ASN A 178 9.10 20.41 -26.68
C ASN A 178 8.80 21.38 -25.50
N ASN A 179 7.74 21.16 -24.74
CA ASN A 179 7.37 22.01 -23.60
C ASN A 179 7.16 21.16 -22.36
N PHE A 180 7.44 21.71 -21.19
CA PHE A 180 7.09 21.05 -19.95
C PHE A 180 6.72 22.06 -18.89
N CYS A 181 5.97 21.62 -17.89
CA CYS A 181 5.57 22.44 -16.76
C CYS A 181 5.94 21.74 -15.47
N THR A 182 6.28 22.54 -14.46
CA THR A 182 6.67 22.04 -13.14
C THR A 182 6.00 22.88 -12.06
N ALA A 183 5.56 22.25 -10.98
CA ALA A 183 5.16 22.91 -9.76
C ALA A 183 6.04 22.46 -8.60
N ASP A 184 6.37 23.38 -7.71
CA ASP A 184 7.08 23.07 -6.48
C ASP A 184 6.17 23.11 -5.25
N VAL A 185 6.70 22.67 -4.11
CA VAL A 185 5.99 22.68 -2.81
C VAL A 185 5.70 24.08 -2.26
N LYS A 186 6.19 25.13 -2.92
CA LYS A 186 5.86 26.53 -2.62
C LYS A 186 4.81 27.08 -3.59
N HIS A 187 4.20 26.22 -4.40
CA HIS A 187 3.18 26.56 -5.39
C HIS A 187 3.68 27.52 -6.48
N ILE A 188 4.98 27.48 -6.78
CA ILE A 188 5.53 28.18 -7.93
C ILE A 188 5.41 27.29 -9.15
N ILE A 189 4.65 27.75 -10.14
CA ILE A 189 4.49 27.08 -11.42
C ILE A 189 5.49 27.69 -12.41
N LYS A 190 6.25 26.83 -13.07
CA LYS A 190 7.19 27.20 -14.13
C LYS A 190 6.78 26.54 -15.44
N LEU A 191 6.73 27.34 -16.50
CA LEU A 191 6.54 26.86 -17.86
C LEU A 191 7.86 26.92 -18.62
N TRP A 192 8.19 25.82 -19.26
CA TRP A 192 9.41 25.64 -20.01
C TRP A 192 9.07 25.37 -21.46
N LYS A 193 9.75 26.07 -22.35
CA LYS A 193 9.63 25.93 -23.81
C LYS A 193 11.01 25.82 -24.40
N ASP A 194 11.26 24.76 -25.16
CA ASP A 194 12.55 24.48 -25.78
C ASP A 194 13.71 24.52 -24.74
N GLY A 195 13.43 24.04 -23.52
CA GLY A 195 14.35 24.03 -22.39
C GLY A 195 14.54 25.35 -21.64
N ASN A 196 13.91 26.44 -22.09
CA ASN A 196 13.99 27.74 -21.42
C ASN A 196 12.75 28.01 -20.57
N CYS A 197 12.93 28.55 -19.36
CA CYS A 197 11.83 28.96 -18.51
C CYS A 197 11.22 30.26 -19.05
N VAL A 198 10.02 30.18 -19.60
CA VAL A 198 9.28 31.33 -20.18
C VAL A 198 8.47 32.05 -19.13
N GLN A 199 7.84 31.30 -18.22
CA GLN A 199 7.05 31.86 -17.13
C GLN A 199 7.42 31.19 -15.82
N ASN A 200 7.50 31.98 -14.76
CA ASN A 200 7.77 31.55 -13.40
C ASN A 200 6.93 32.40 -12.45
N LYS A 201 5.84 31.85 -11.95
CA LYS A 201 4.86 32.61 -11.17
C LYS A 201 4.41 31.82 -9.95
N TYR A 202 4.16 32.56 -8.88
CA TYR A 202 3.42 32.03 -7.74
C TYR A 202 1.97 31.81 -8.17
N PHE A 203 1.47 30.59 -7.96
CA PHE A 203 0.08 30.25 -8.22
C PHE A 203 -0.70 30.44 -6.92
N ASP A 204 -1.47 31.53 -6.87
CA ASP A 204 -2.21 31.92 -5.68
C ASP A 204 -3.43 31.02 -5.50
N VAL A 205 -3.30 30.06 -4.58
CA VAL A 205 -4.34 29.11 -4.23
C VAL A 205 -4.79 29.41 -2.81
N VAL A 206 -6.11 29.62 -2.64
CA VAL A 206 -6.72 29.74 -1.31
C VAL A 206 -6.45 28.44 -0.56
N TYR A 207 -5.63 28.52 0.49
CA TYR A 207 -5.06 27.36 1.17
C TYR A 207 -5.61 27.24 2.59
N ASP A 208 -6.39 26.18 2.84
CA ASP A 208 -6.76 25.73 4.20
C ASP A 208 -6.13 24.37 4.55
N GLN A 209 -5.11 23.94 3.81
CA GLN A 209 -4.53 22.58 3.90
C GLN A 209 -3.17 22.55 4.61
N THR A 210 -2.88 21.40 5.23
CA THR A 210 -1.64 21.13 5.96
C THR A 210 -0.51 20.58 5.08
N ASP A 211 -0.81 20.06 3.87
CA ASP A 211 0.17 19.52 2.93
C ASP A 211 0.31 20.38 1.64
N SER A 212 1.51 20.40 1.06
CA SER A 212 1.84 21.20 -0.13
C SER A 212 1.42 20.49 -1.45
N PHE A 213 0.34 19.72 -1.42
CA PHE A 213 -0.10 18.93 -2.57
C PHE A 213 -0.60 19.81 -3.71
N ILE A 214 -0.03 19.59 -4.90
CA ILE A 214 -0.51 20.14 -6.16
C ILE A 214 -0.19 19.11 -7.25
N HIS A 215 -1.16 18.84 -8.11
CA HIS A 215 -0.98 17.94 -9.24
C HIS A 215 -1.32 18.69 -10.53
N LEU A 216 -0.49 18.50 -11.55
CA LEU A 216 -0.54 19.21 -12.81
C LEU A 216 -0.43 18.24 -13.98
N SER A 217 -1.19 18.52 -15.03
CA SER A 217 -1.19 17.69 -16.23
C SER A 217 -1.67 18.50 -17.42
N TYR A 218 -0.97 18.37 -18.53
CA TYR A 218 -1.38 18.86 -19.84
C TYR A 218 -2.61 18.08 -20.28
N LEU A 219 -3.64 18.83 -20.66
CA LEU A 219 -4.93 18.22 -20.90
C LEU A 219 -5.04 17.59 -22.29
N GLN A 220 -4.15 17.90 -23.21
CA GLN A 220 -4.07 17.27 -24.52
C GLN A 220 -2.65 17.43 -25.07
N ASN A 221 -2.20 16.48 -25.88
CA ASN A 221 -0.85 16.45 -26.44
C ASN A 221 -0.55 17.60 -27.43
N GLU A 222 -1.55 18.39 -27.80
CA GLU A 222 -1.40 19.61 -28.63
C GLU A 222 -2.00 20.86 -27.99
N SER A 223 -2.65 20.74 -26.82
CA SER A 223 -3.26 21.89 -26.16
C SER A 223 -2.26 22.60 -25.26
N ASN A 224 -2.30 23.93 -25.28
CA ASN A 224 -1.63 24.75 -24.29
C ASN A 224 -2.41 24.80 -22.96
N LEU A 225 -3.39 23.92 -22.75
CA LEU A 225 -4.25 23.90 -21.57
C LEU A 225 -3.65 22.96 -20.52
N ILE A 226 -3.45 23.47 -19.31
CA ILE A 226 -2.92 22.74 -18.17
C ILE A 226 -4.02 22.67 -17.12
N GLY A 227 -4.35 21.45 -16.71
CA GLY A 227 -5.21 21.18 -15.57
C GLY A 227 -4.35 21.12 -14.32
N ILE A 228 -4.77 21.83 -13.28
CA ILE A 228 -4.13 21.81 -11.96
C ILE A 228 -5.20 21.48 -10.94
N ILE A 229 -4.92 20.53 -10.05
CA ILE A 229 -5.75 20.27 -8.89
C ILE A 229 -4.96 20.55 -7.61
N ASN A 230 -5.65 21.14 -6.64
CA ASN A 230 -5.31 20.95 -5.23
C ASN A 230 -6.30 19.93 -4.65
N ARG A 231 -6.28 19.64 -3.34
CA ARG A 231 -7.21 18.66 -2.75
C ARG A 231 -8.69 19.03 -2.86
N GLN A 232 -9.04 20.25 -3.27
CA GLN A 232 -10.43 20.74 -3.22
C GLN A 232 -10.99 21.13 -4.59
N LYS A 233 -10.20 21.74 -5.47
CA LYS A 233 -10.63 22.45 -6.67
C LYS A 233 -9.78 22.07 -7.88
N LEU A 234 -10.42 22.14 -9.04
CA LEU A 234 -9.78 22.04 -10.35
C LEU A 234 -9.60 23.45 -10.93
N TYR A 235 -8.41 23.72 -11.42
CA TYR A 235 -8.01 24.94 -12.08
C TYR A 235 -7.58 24.63 -13.51
N LEU A 236 -8.02 25.44 -14.46
CA LEU A 236 -7.56 25.39 -15.84
C LEU A 236 -6.69 26.61 -16.13
N ILE A 237 -5.50 26.39 -16.67
CA ILE A 237 -4.57 27.45 -17.08
C ILE A 237 -4.27 27.30 -18.57
N ASP A 238 -4.28 28.42 -19.30
CA ASP A 238 -3.77 28.48 -20.67
C ASP A 238 -2.31 28.96 -20.65
N ALA A 239 -1.39 28.11 -21.08
CA ALA A 239 0.05 28.37 -21.11
C ALA A 239 0.45 29.52 -22.06
N ARG A 240 -0.45 29.97 -22.95
CA ARG A 240 -0.24 31.14 -23.82
C ARG A 240 -0.41 32.48 -23.10
N ILE A 241 -1.09 32.47 -21.95
CA ILE A 241 -1.44 33.66 -21.16
C ILE A 241 -0.60 33.64 -19.86
N ASP A 242 -0.61 34.73 -19.09
CA ASP A 242 0.03 34.77 -17.77
C ASP A 242 -0.58 33.71 -16.84
N ILE A 243 0.25 32.75 -16.42
CA ILE A 243 -0.14 31.61 -15.57
C ILE A 243 -0.50 32.01 -14.13
N SER A 244 -0.25 33.25 -13.71
CA SER A 244 -0.60 33.70 -12.36
C SER A 244 -2.10 33.72 -12.08
N LYS A 245 -2.94 33.70 -13.14
CA LYS A 245 -4.40 33.66 -13.00
C LYS A 245 -4.97 32.44 -13.74
N PRO A 246 -5.73 31.58 -13.06
CA PRO A 246 -6.44 30.50 -13.73
C PRO A 246 -7.49 31.07 -14.69
N CYS A 247 -7.63 30.45 -15.87
CA CYS A 247 -8.67 30.78 -16.83
C CYS A 247 -10.06 30.45 -16.26
N SER A 248 -10.16 29.29 -15.61
CA SER A 248 -11.39 28.80 -14.99
C SER A 248 -11.07 28.06 -13.70
N ILE A 249 -11.96 28.18 -12.72
CA ILE A 249 -11.89 27.49 -11.43
C ILE A 249 -13.20 26.72 -11.26
N TYR A 250 -13.09 25.43 -10.96
CA TYR A 250 -14.23 24.55 -10.74
C TYR A 250 -14.16 23.93 -9.36
N ASP A 251 -15.25 24.08 -8.63
CA ASP A 251 -15.42 23.58 -7.28
C ASP A 251 -16.38 22.37 -7.31
N PRO A 252 -15.89 21.15 -7.11
CA PRO A 252 -16.70 19.94 -7.11
C PRO A 252 -17.49 19.70 -5.81
N THR A 253 -17.41 20.59 -4.81
CA THR A 253 -18.05 20.40 -3.47
C THR A 253 -19.57 20.14 -3.51
N THR A 254 -20.26 20.47 -4.60
CA THR A 254 -21.68 20.15 -4.79
C THR A 254 -21.93 18.70 -5.22
N ILE A 255 -20.89 17.99 -5.68
CA ILE A 255 -20.96 16.64 -6.28
C ILE A 255 -20.21 15.62 -5.43
N ILE A 256 -19.14 16.04 -4.75
CA ILE A 256 -18.34 15.18 -3.88
C ILE A 256 -18.81 15.25 -2.43
N GLU A 257 -18.55 14.18 -1.67
CA GLU A 257 -18.81 14.18 -0.23
C GLU A 257 -17.84 15.12 0.50
N LEU A 258 -18.21 15.57 1.70
CA LEU A 258 -17.39 16.50 2.52
C LEU A 258 -16.01 15.94 2.91
N CYS A 259 -15.86 14.62 2.93
CA CYS A 259 -14.59 13.94 3.23
C CYS A 259 -13.75 13.65 1.98
N GLU A 260 -14.29 13.89 0.78
CA GLU A 260 -13.56 13.65 -0.46
C GLU A 260 -12.55 14.76 -0.72
N GLU A 261 -11.32 14.35 -0.99
CA GLU A 261 -10.25 15.21 -1.49
C GLU A 261 -9.85 14.75 -2.89
N LEU A 262 -9.56 15.69 -3.78
CA LEU A 262 -9.06 15.42 -5.12
C LEU A 262 -7.61 14.91 -5.06
N THR A 263 -7.27 13.96 -5.93
CA THR A 263 -6.02 13.19 -5.82
C THR A 263 -5.21 13.13 -7.11
N THR A 264 -5.84 12.86 -8.26
CA THR A 264 -5.15 12.77 -9.55
C THR A 264 -6.05 13.27 -10.67
N LEU A 265 -5.45 13.60 -11.82
CA LEU A 265 -6.20 13.96 -13.01
C LEU A 265 -5.55 13.39 -14.27
N LYS A 266 -6.35 13.00 -15.26
CA LYS A 266 -5.87 12.53 -16.55
C LYS A 266 -6.90 12.79 -17.65
N SER A 267 -6.45 13.22 -18.81
CA SER A 267 -7.33 13.44 -19.96
C SER A 267 -7.70 12.16 -20.67
N SER A 268 -8.94 12.10 -21.17
CA SER A 268 -9.41 11.01 -22.01
C SER A 268 -8.67 10.98 -23.36
N ASN A 269 -8.45 9.78 -23.91
CA ASN A 269 -7.98 9.60 -25.29
C ASN A 269 -9.16 9.42 -26.29
N LEU A 270 -10.42 9.36 -25.83
CA LEU A 270 -11.64 9.27 -26.63
C LEU A 270 -12.16 10.67 -26.95
N ASN A 271 -12.29 11.52 -25.92
CA ASN A 271 -12.74 12.89 -26.07
C ASN A 271 -11.73 13.87 -25.50
N SER A 272 -11.19 14.70 -26.40
CA SER A 272 -10.25 15.78 -26.07
C SER A 272 -10.77 16.78 -25.03
N HIS A 273 -12.08 16.98 -24.93
CA HIS A 273 -12.68 17.93 -23.97
C HIS A 273 -12.87 17.32 -22.58
N SER A 274 -12.74 15.99 -22.45
CA SER A 274 -13.06 15.26 -21.23
C SER A 274 -11.81 14.93 -20.41
N ILE A 275 -11.92 15.15 -19.10
CA ILE A 275 -10.88 14.98 -18.10
C ILE A 275 -11.44 14.13 -16.98
N TYR A 276 -10.72 13.09 -16.59
CA TYR A 276 -11.00 12.33 -15.39
C TYR A 276 -10.30 12.99 -14.22
N VAL A 277 -11.06 13.31 -13.17
CA VAL A 277 -10.54 13.83 -11.91
C VAL A 277 -10.93 12.84 -10.82
N THR A 278 -9.95 12.31 -10.10
CA THR A 278 -10.22 11.33 -9.04
C THR A 278 -10.22 12.00 -7.68
N SER A 279 -11.04 11.47 -6.78
CA SER A 279 -11.01 11.75 -5.36
C SER A 279 -10.69 10.49 -4.57
N ASN A 280 -10.77 10.58 -3.24
CA ASN A 280 -10.63 9.42 -2.34
C ASN A 280 -11.73 8.36 -2.51
N HIS A 281 -12.90 8.71 -3.05
CA HIS A 281 -14.04 7.79 -3.18
C HIS A 281 -14.60 7.68 -4.61
N SER A 282 -14.42 8.73 -5.43
CA SER A 282 -15.10 8.87 -6.70
C SER A 282 -14.17 9.27 -7.85
N VAL A 283 -14.66 9.04 -9.06
CA VAL A 283 -14.09 9.50 -10.31
C VAL A 283 -15.10 10.45 -10.92
N LEU A 284 -14.71 11.70 -11.06
CA LEU A 284 -15.47 12.74 -11.72
C LEU A 284 -15.05 12.81 -13.18
N THR A 285 -16.02 12.84 -14.07
CA THR A 285 -15.81 13.17 -15.47
C THR A 285 -16.13 14.64 -15.66
N PHE A 286 -15.13 15.40 -16.09
CA PHE A 286 -15.20 16.84 -16.31
C PHE A 286 -15.08 17.12 -17.82
N ASP A 287 -16.00 17.90 -18.39
CA ASP A 287 -15.90 18.43 -19.75
C ASP A 287 -15.54 19.90 -19.69
N ASN A 288 -14.47 20.32 -20.36
CA ASN A 288 -13.99 21.70 -20.32
C ASN A 288 -14.99 22.75 -20.86
N ARG A 289 -16.04 22.33 -21.60
CA ARG A 289 -17.10 23.21 -22.10
C ARG A 289 -18.25 23.36 -21.10
N MET A 290 -18.48 22.39 -20.23
CA MET A 290 -19.69 22.32 -19.38
C MET A 290 -19.42 22.22 -17.88
N GLY A 291 -18.23 21.81 -17.47
CA GLY A 291 -17.91 21.51 -16.08
C GLY A 291 -18.02 20.02 -15.76
N PHE A 292 -18.29 19.69 -14.51
CA PHE A 292 -18.45 18.30 -14.07
C PHE A 292 -19.75 17.69 -14.62
N VAL A 293 -19.64 16.58 -15.35
CA VAL A 293 -20.74 15.94 -16.07
C VAL A 293 -21.22 14.68 -15.38
N ASN A 294 -20.30 13.87 -14.85
CA ASN A 294 -20.65 12.57 -14.28
C ASN A 294 -19.79 12.22 -13.06
N LYS A 295 -20.34 11.42 -12.14
CA LYS A 295 -19.67 10.85 -10.96
C LYS A 295 -19.77 9.33 -11.01
N SER A 296 -18.65 8.64 -10.86
CA SER A 296 -18.56 7.18 -10.74
C SER A 296 -17.77 6.82 -9.49
N TYR A 297 -17.95 5.63 -8.93
CA TYR A 297 -17.26 5.22 -7.70
C TYR A 297 -16.25 4.10 -7.99
N HIS A 298 -15.02 4.25 -7.49
CA HIS A 298 -13.92 3.32 -7.79
C HIS A 298 -13.72 2.21 -6.76
N MET A 299 -14.38 2.26 -5.59
CA MET A 299 -14.34 1.19 -4.57
C MET A 299 -12.95 0.84 -4.01
N LEU A 300 -11.94 1.71 -4.20
CA LEU A 300 -10.62 1.52 -3.58
C LEU A 300 -10.72 1.91 -2.11
N SER A 301 -9.96 1.23 -1.25
CA SER A 301 -9.98 1.51 0.19
C SER A 301 -9.17 2.77 0.53
N ASN A 302 -8.18 3.11 -0.31
CA ASN A 302 -7.40 4.32 -0.20
C ASN A 302 -7.44 5.12 -1.51
N SER A 303 -7.14 6.40 -1.39
CA SER A 303 -7.04 7.37 -2.47
C SER A 303 -6.23 6.83 -3.66
N PRO A 304 -6.78 6.85 -4.90
CA PRO A 304 -6.00 6.53 -6.08
C PRO A 304 -4.86 7.54 -6.21
N SER A 305 -3.65 7.02 -6.43
CA SER A 305 -2.44 7.80 -6.75
C SER A 305 -1.93 7.49 -8.16
N LEU A 306 -2.42 6.40 -8.75
CA LEU A 306 -2.07 5.94 -10.08
C LEU A 306 -3.32 5.95 -10.96
N ILE A 307 -3.20 6.58 -12.12
CA ILE A 307 -4.26 6.67 -13.11
C ILE A 307 -3.68 6.38 -14.50
N ASN A 308 -4.25 5.39 -15.18
CA ASN A 308 -3.87 5.02 -16.53
C ASN A 308 -5.11 4.82 -17.39
N ILE A 309 -5.01 5.20 -18.67
CA ILE A 309 -6.11 5.10 -19.62
C ILE A 309 -5.66 4.23 -20.78
N HIS A 310 -6.52 3.29 -21.15
CA HIS A 310 -6.30 2.45 -22.32
C HIS A 310 -7.52 2.51 -23.24
N ARG A 311 -7.29 2.95 -24.47
CA ARG A 311 -8.30 2.95 -25.53
C ARG A 311 -8.31 1.60 -26.24
N TYR A 312 -9.51 1.06 -26.46
CA TYR A 312 -9.73 -0.18 -27.19
C TYR A 312 -10.95 -0.05 -28.10
N GLU A 313 -11.03 -0.89 -29.11
CA GLU A 313 -12.22 -0.99 -29.97
C GLU A 313 -13.03 -2.23 -29.59
N ASN A 314 -14.35 -2.07 -29.50
CA ASN A 314 -15.29 -3.16 -29.27
C ASN A 314 -16.46 -3.03 -30.23
N ASN A 315 -16.61 -3.98 -31.15
CA ASN A 315 -17.69 -3.99 -32.15
C ASN A 315 -17.84 -2.65 -32.90
N PHE A 316 -16.73 -2.07 -33.36
CA PHE A 316 -16.62 -0.76 -34.03
C PHE A 316 -16.82 0.49 -33.16
N ASP A 317 -17.21 0.34 -31.88
CA ASP A 317 -17.26 1.44 -30.94
C ASP A 317 -15.89 1.63 -30.25
N SER A 318 -15.39 2.86 -30.29
CA SER A 318 -14.20 3.25 -29.53
C SER A 318 -14.56 3.42 -28.06
N ASN A 319 -13.91 2.64 -27.20
CA ASN A 319 -14.12 2.64 -25.76
C ASN A 319 -12.79 2.85 -25.01
N GLU A 320 -12.91 3.18 -23.73
CA GLU A 320 -11.77 3.41 -22.84
C GLU A 320 -11.91 2.64 -21.55
N MET A 321 -10.78 2.16 -21.03
CA MET A 321 -10.69 1.62 -19.69
C MET A 321 -9.81 2.54 -18.87
N LEU A 322 -10.39 3.07 -17.79
CA LEU A 322 -9.67 3.82 -16.78
C LEU A 322 -9.21 2.86 -15.69
N PHE A 323 -7.90 2.75 -15.49
CA PHE A 323 -7.29 1.91 -14.46
C PHE A 323 -6.78 2.78 -13.32
N LEU A 324 -7.19 2.42 -12.11
CA LEU A 324 -6.92 3.13 -10.88
C LEU A 324 -6.17 2.24 -9.90
N GLY A 325 -5.16 2.82 -9.27
CA GLY A 325 -4.37 2.14 -8.26
C GLY A 325 -3.89 3.06 -7.17
N ASN A 326 -3.45 2.45 -6.08
CA ASN A 326 -2.84 3.17 -4.98
C ASN A 326 -1.63 2.43 -4.42
N GLN A 327 -0.92 3.11 -3.53
CA GLN A 327 0.35 2.66 -3.00
C GLN A 327 0.20 1.62 -1.88
N THR A 328 -1.01 1.27 -1.43
CA THR A 328 -1.22 0.36 -0.29
C THR A 328 -1.10 -1.12 -0.65
N GLY A 329 -0.90 -1.45 -1.94
CA GLY A 329 -0.71 -2.84 -2.40
C GLY A 329 -2.01 -3.63 -2.51
N GLU A 330 -3.16 -2.95 -2.50
CA GLU A 330 -4.46 -3.56 -2.78
C GLU A 330 -4.65 -3.85 -4.27
N SER A 331 -5.78 -4.49 -4.60
CA SER A 331 -6.17 -4.77 -5.97
C SER A 331 -6.37 -3.49 -6.77
N LEU A 332 -5.92 -3.50 -8.02
CA LEU A 332 -6.19 -2.43 -8.97
C LEU A 332 -7.66 -2.46 -9.37
N VAL A 333 -8.23 -1.33 -9.76
CA VAL A 333 -9.60 -1.26 -10.24
C VAL A 333 -9.61 -0.72 -11.66
N TYR A 334 -10.52 -1.21 -12.50
CA TYR A 334 -10.81 -0.57 -13.77
C TYR A 334 -12.28 -0.18 -13.91
N LEU A 335 -12.51 0.90 -14.67
CA LEU A 335 -13.82 1.46 -15.02
C LEU A 335 -13.90 1.62 -16.54
N PRO A 336 -14.85 0.96 -17.22
CA PRO A 336 -15.04 1.12 -18.66
C PRO A 336 -15.88 2.36 -18.97
N TYR A 337 -15.39 3.17 -19.90
CA TYR A 337 -16.03 4.37 -20.42
C TYR A 337 -16.30 4.26 -21.91
N THR A 338 -17.38 4.91 -22.33
CA THR A 338 -17.78 5.02 -23.74
C THR A 338 -18.19 6.44 -24.06
N SER A 339 -18.03 6.84 -25.32
CA SER A 339 -18.52 8.12 -25.82
C SER A 339 -19.95 7.97 -26.31
N TYR A 340 -20.85 8.78 -25.78
CA TYR A 340 -22.18 8.96 -26.36
C TYR A 340 -22.11 9.84 -27.64
N PRO A 341 -23.16 9.85 -28.49
CA PRO A 341 -23.21 10.67 -29.71
C PRO A 341 -22.97 12.16 -29.48
N ASP A 342 -23.33 12.66 -28.30
CA ASP A 342 -23.14 14.06 -27.89
C ASP A 342 -21.69 14.36 -27.41
N GLY A 343 -20.81 13.36 -27.43
CA GLY A 343 -19.41 13.44 -27.03
C GLY A 343 -19.17 13.29 -25.52
N PHE A 344 -20.22 13.11 -24.70
CA PHE A 344 -20.03 12.88 -23.27
C PHE A 344 -19.55 11.46 -22.97
N LEU A 345 -18.64 11.35 -22.01
CA LEU A 345 -18.15 10.07 -21.52
C LEU A 345 -19.02 9.57 -20.36
N LEU A 346 -19.50 8.35 -20.50
CA LEU A 346 -20.28 7.66 -19.47
C LEU A 346 -19.58 6.38 -19.05
N CYS A 347 -19.55 6.12 -17.75
CA CYS A 347 -19.08 4.85 -17.21
C CYS A 347 -20.15 3.77 -17.49
N GLN A 348 -19.78 2.69 -18.17
CA GLN A 348 -20.72 1.64 -18.58
C GLN A 348 -21.08 0.67 -17.46
N SER A 349 -20.17 0.44 -16.51
CA SER A 349 -20.33 -0.56 -15.46
C SER A 349 -19.78 -0.10 -14.12
N ILE A 350 -20.09 -0.88 -13.07
CA ILE A 350 -19.46 -0.75 -11.77
C ILE A 350 -17.96 -1.10 -11.90
N ALA A 351 -17.15 -0.47 -11.04
CA ALA A 351 -15.74 -0.77 -10.83
C ALA A 351 -15.49 -2.27 -10.73
N SER A 352 -14.54 -2.76 -11.53
CA SER A 352 -14.10 -4.17 -11.51
C SER A 352 -12.69 -4.26 -10.95
N SER A 353 -12.47 -5.22 -10.05
CA SER A 353 -11.20 -5.42 -9.36
C SER A 353 -10.27 -6.37 -10.12
N ILE A 354 -9.00 -6.00 -10.23
CA ILE A 354 -7.92 -6.79 -10.81
C ILE A 354 -7.10 -7.36 -9.65
N PRO A 355 -6.97 -8.70 -9.57
CA PRO A 355 -6.21 -9.34 -8.51
C PRO A 355 -4.80 -8.79 -8.40
N ASN A 356 -4.36 -8.45 -7.18
CA ASN A 356 -2.98 -8.02 -6.97
C ASN A 356 -2.01 -9.21 -7.16
N PRO A 357 -0.72 -8.96 -7.46
CA PRO A 357 0.26 -10.03 -7.62
C PRO A 357 0.33 -10.97 -6.39
N LEU A 358 0.14 -10.43 -5.19
CA LEU A 358 0.17 -11.20 -3.95
C LEU A 358 -0.92 -12.28 -3.88
N GLN A 359 -2.14 -11.99 -4.36
CA GLN A 359 -3.21 -12.97 -4.48
C GLN A 359 -2.84 -14.07 -5.47
N SER A 360 -2.21 -13.73 -6.60
CA SER A 360 -1.69 -14.73 -7.54
C SER A 360 -0.65 -15.65 -6.87
N LEU A 361 0.28 -15.07 -6.09
CA LEU A 361 1.28 -15.84 -5.33
C LEU A 361 0.61 -16.78 -4.31
N HIS A 362 -0.41 -16.31 -3.61
CA HIS A 362 -1.18 -17.13 -2.67
C HIS A 362 -1.87 -18.30 -3.37
N ASN A 363 -2.50 -18.06 -4.52
CA ASN A 363 -3.16 -19.10 -5.31
C ASN A 363 -2.18 -20.18 -5.79
N VAL A 364 -0.96 -19.81 -6.19
CA VAL A 364 0.08 -20.77 -6.56
C VAL A 364 0.52 -21.61 -5.35
N ARG A 365 0.62 -21.01 -4.17
CA ARG A 365 0.95 -21.73 -2.92
C ARG A 365 -0.14 -22.70 -2.50
N LEU A 366 -1.42 -22.34 -2.65
CA LEU A 366 -2.55 -23.24 -2.40
C LEU A 366 -2.51 -24.49 -3.28
N LYS A 367 -1.89 -24.41 -4.47
CA LYS A 367 -1.64 -25.57 -5.33
C LYS A 367 -0.42 -26.43 -4.90
N GLY A 368 0.14 -26.18 -3.71
CA GLY A 368 1.23 -26.98 -3.12
C GLY A 368 2.64 -26.54 -3.52
N CYS A 369 2.82 -25.37 -4.13
CA CYS A 369 4.13 -24.88 -4.56
C CYS A 369 4.90 -24.20 -3.42
N CYS A 370 6.02 -24.81 -3.01
CA CYS A 370 6.96 -24.23 -2.06
C CYS A 370 7.85 -23.17 -2.72
N LEU A 371 7.31 -21.97 -2.89
CA LEU A 371 8.04 -20.81 -3.39
C LEU A 371 8.90 -20.15 -2.30
N ASN A 372 9.95 -19.43 -2.70
CA ASN A 372 10.83 -18.73 -1.75
C ASN A 372 10.01 -17.84 -0.80
N PRO A 373 10.21 -17.94 0.54
CA PRO A 373 9.48 -17.13 1.51
C PRO A 373 9.65 -15.62 1.30
N THR A 374 10.78 -15.16 0.76
CA THR A 374 11.02 -13.74 0.49
C THR A 374 10.07 -13.17 -0.56
N LEU A 375 9.44 -14.00 -1.39
CA LEU A 375 8.48 -13.53 -2.39
C LEU A 375 7.23 -12.92 -1.76
N LEU A 376 6.80 -13.37 -0.58
CA LEU A 376 5.66 -12.74 0.11
C LEU A 376 5.95 -11.28 0.40
N ASP A 377 7.11 -11.01 0.98
CA ASP A 377 7.53 -9.65 1.34
C ASP A 377 7.74 -8.77 0.10
N ARG A 378 8.23 -9.34 -1.01
CA ARG A 378 8.38 -8.59 -2.27
C ARG A 378 7.04 -8.30 -2.95
N PHE A 379 6.12 -9.27 -2.97
CA PHE A 379 4.81 -9.11 -3.60
C PHE A 379 3.86 -8.24 -2.77
N SER A 380 4.10 -8.11 -1.45
CA SER A 380 3.34 -7.21 -0.57
C SER A 380 3.87 -5.77 -0.55
N ARG A 381 4.92 -5.46 -1.30
CA ARG A 381 5.44 -4.08 -1.38
C ARG A 381 4.47 -3.15 -2.08
N CYS A 382 4.50 -1.89 -1.64
CA CYS A 382 3.70 -0.80 -2.19
C CYS A 382 3.88 -0.68 -3.71
N LEU A 383 2.76 -0.51 -4.41
CA LEU A 383 2.75 -0.21 -5.84
C LEU A 383 3.23 1.24 -6.07
N THR A 384 4.17 1.43 -6.98
CA THR A 384 4.74 2.76 -7.31
C THR A 384 4.50 3.17 -8.76
N GLY A 385 3.99 2.27 -9.59
CA GLY A 385 3.68 2.59 -10.97
C GLY A 385 2.87 1.50 -11.66
N THR A 386 2.04 1.91 -12.61
CA THR A 386 1.34 0.99 -13.53
C THR A 386 1.36 1.54 -14.95
N THR A 387 1.30 0.64 -15.92
CA THR A 387 1.01 0.98 -17.32
C THR A 387 0.42 -0.23 -18.04
N ILE A 388 -0.23 0.01 -19.17
CA ILE A 388 -1.06 -1.00 -19.85
C ILE A 388 -0.73 -1.02 -21.32
N PHE A 389 -0.60 -2.22 -21.86
CA PHE A 389 -0.26 -2.46 -23.24
C PHE A 389 -1.19 -3.51 -23.85
N GLY A 390 -1.50 -3.37 -25.13
CA GLY A 390 -2.38 -4.26 -25.87
C GLY A 390 -3.17 -3.45 -26.91
N GLU A 391 -3.56 -4.08 -28.01
CA GLU A 391 -4.41 -3.45 -29.03
C GLU A 391 -5.88 -3.87 -28.86
N HIS A 392 -6.08 -5.10 -28.38
CA HIS A 392 -7.39 -5.69 -28.17
C HIS A 392 -7.59 -6.07 -26.71
N ILE A 393 -8.85 -6.09 -26.26
CA ILE A 393 -9.25 -6.47 -24.90
C ILE A 393 -8.67 -7.81 -24.45
N LYS A 394 -8.50 -8.76 -25.40
CA LYS A 394 -7.97 -10.10 -25.14
C LYS A 394 -6.45 -10.15 -24.96
N ASP A 395 -5.74 -9.14 -25.44
CA ASP A 395 -4.27 -9.08 -25.46
C ASP A 395 -3.71 -8.09 -24.45
N LEU A 396 -4.57 -7.58 -23.56
CA LEU A 396 -4.21 -6.59 -22.57
C LEU A 396 -3.21 -7.16 -21.57
N LYS A 397 -2.12 -6.43 -21.37
CA LYS A 397 -1.08 -6.69 -20.39
C LYS A 397 -0.96 -5.49 -19.48
N LEU A 398 -1.15 -5.74 -18.20
CA LEU A 398 -0.94 -4.80 -17.13
C LEU A 398 0.48 -4.97 -16.58
N PHE A 399 1.26 -3.91 -16.67
CA PHE A 399 2.57 -3.80 -16.05
C PHE A 399 2.42 -3.04 -14.75
N SER A 400 2.96 -3.59 -13.67
CA SER A 400 3.00 -2.93 -12.37
C SER A 400 4.40 -3.00 -11.79
N ILE A 401 4.81 -1.94 -11.12
CA ILE A 401 6.09 -1.87 -10.43
C ILE A 401 5.90 -1.53 -8.96
N ASN A 402 6.62 -2.23 -8.09
CA ASN A 402 6.56 -2.01 -6.65
C ASN A 402 7.75 -1.18 -6.14
N SER A 403 7.71 -0.82 -4.86
CA SER A 403 8.77 -0.07 -4.19
C SER A 403 10.10 -0.81 -4.02
N ALA A 404 10.16 -2.10 -4.35
CA ALA A 404 11.40 -2.87 -4.43
C ALA A 404 12.01 -2.90 -5.85
N GLY A 405 11.36 -2.27 -6.85
CA GLY A 405 11.78 -2.27 -8.24
C GLY A 405 11.48 -3.59 -8.98
N ASP A 406 10.53 -4.38 -8.48
CA ASP A 406 10.02 -5.57 -9.16
C ASP A 406 8.95 -5.19 -10.18
N LEU A 407 9.13 -5.67 -11.40
CA LEU A 407 8.17 -5.53 -12.48
C LEU A 407 7.31 -6.78 -12.57
N PHE A 408 6.00 -6.61 -12.45
CA PHE A 408 5.01 -7.67 -12.63
C PHE A 408 4.25 -7.44 -13.93
N VAL A 409 3.94 -8.53 -14.63
CA VAL A 409 3.15 -8.52 -15.86
C VAL A 409 1.96 -9.45 -15.68
N GLN A 410 0.76 -8.91 -15.85
CA GLN A 410 -0.49 -9.66 -15.77
C GLN A 410 -1.22 -9.54 -17.11
N LYS A 411 -1.60 -10.67 -17.71
CA LYS A 411 -2.52 -10.67 -18.86
C LYS A 411 -3.94 -10.55 -18.35
N LEU A 412 -4.69 -9.57 -18.84
CA LEU A 412 -6.09 -9.36 -18.50
C LEU A 412 -6.96 -10.17 -19.47
N ASN A 413 -8.01 -10.81 -18.96
CA ASN A 413 -8.93 -11.68 -19.71
C ASN A 413 -8.35 -13.02 -20.21
N ASP A 414 -7.22 -13.44 -19.65
CA ASP A 414 -6.70 -14.79 -19.83
C ASP A 414 -7.28 -15.71 -18.75
N ASN A 415 -8.27 -16.53 -19.13
CA ASN A 415 -8.86 -17.52 -18.24
C ASN A 415 -8.05 -18.82 -18.18
N THR A 416 -6.90 -18.88 -18.86
CA THR A 416 -6.05 -20.06 -18.76
C THR A 416 -5.48 -20.17 -17.35
N PRO A 417 -5.53 -21.38 -16.75
CA PRO A 417 -4.94 -21.57 -15.44
C PRO A 417 -3.43 -21.31 -15.52
N ILE A 418 -2.90 -20.60 -14.53
CA ILE A 418 -1.45 -20.33 -14.43
C ILE A 418 -0.69 -21.66 -14.51
N ASP A 419 0.14 -21.80 -15.55
CA ASP A 419 1.11 -22.88 -15.65
C ASP A 419 2.19 -22.68 -14.57
N ILE A 420 2.22 -23.58 -13.62
CA ILE A 420 3.12 -23.57 -12.47
C ILE A 420 4.58 -23.75 -12.93
N ALA A 421 4.82 -24.59 -13.94
CA ALA A 421 6.16 -24.86 -14.43
C ALA A 421 6.74 -23.62 -15.12
N GLU A 422 5.92 -22.95 -15.93
CA GLU A 422 6.28 -21.68 -16.56
C GLU A 422 6.46 -20.56 -15.53
N PHE A 423 5.57 -20.47 -14.54
CA PHE A 423 5.69 -19.50 -13.45
C PHE A 423 7.02 -19.65 -12.69
N ASN A 424 7.39 -20.87 -12.31
CA ASN A 424 8.66 -21.14 -11.63
C ASN A 424 9.88 -20.81 -12.49
N LYS A 425 9.80 -21.03 -13.81
CA LYS A 425 10.88 -20.67 -14.75
C LYS A 425 11.03 -19.15 -14.89
N ASN A 426 9.92 -18.42 -14.88
CA ASN A 426 9.88 -16.97 -15.12
C ASN A 426 10.12 -16.13 -13.86
N VAL A 427 9.99 -16.71 -12.65
CA VAL A 427 10.39 -16.05 -11.40
C VAL A 427 11.93 -16.03 -11.29
N THR A 428 12.55 -15.11 -12.00
CA THR A 428 13.98 -14.81 -11.83
C THR A 428 14.19 -14.01 -10.55
N ILE A 429 14.39 -14.71 -9.42
CA ILE A 429 15.02 -14.07 -8.26
C ILE A 429 16.49 -13.91 -8.62
N LYS A 430 16.89 -12.76 -9.17
CA LYS A 430 18.31 -12.39 -9.11
C LYS A 430 18.68 -12.46 -7.64
N SER A 431 19.61 -13.36 -7.28
CA SER A 431 20.16 -13.39 -5.93
C SER A 431 20.74 -12.01 -5.67
N GLN A 432 20.03 -11.18 -4.91
CA GLN A 432 20.73 -10.14 -4.19
C GLN A 432 21.73 -10.91 -3.35
N THR A 433 23.01 -10.64 -3.58
CA THR A 433 24.02 -10.90 -2.58
C THR A 433 23.57 -10.11 -1.37
N VAL A 434 22.77 -10.76 -0.51
CA VAL A 434 22.63 -10.33 0.88
C VAL A 434 24.07 -10.17 1.30
N PRO A 435 24.54 -8.94 1.63
CA PRO A 435 25.90 -8.78 2.11
C PRO A 435 26.03 -9.85 3.18
N LYS A 436 27.00 -10.78 3.01
CA LYS A 436 27.23 -11.83 3.99
C LYS A 436 27.19 -11.09 5.32
N LEU A 437 26.18 -11.37 6.13
CA LEU A 437 26.20 -10.97 7.51
C LEU A 437 27.44 -11.69 8.00
N ASN A 438 28.54 -10.96 8.07
CA ASN A 438 29.71 -11.39 8.78
C ASN A 438 29.17 -11.44 10.20
N TYR A 439 28.69 -12.61 10.59
CA TYR A 439 28.56 -12.96 11.99
C TYR A 439 29.96 -12.74 12.55
N SER A 440 30.18 -11.57 13.13
CA SER A 440 31.31 -11.38 14.01
C SER A 440 31.06 -12.37 15.14
N TYR A 441 31.75 -13.51 15.10
CA TYR A 441 31.72 -14.55 16.15
C TYR A 441 32.28 -14.06 17.50
N LYS A 442 32.27 -12.76 17.74
CA LYS A 442 32.58 -12.10 18.99
C LYS A 442 31.60 -10.95 19.18
N PHE A 443 30.39 -11.27 19.62
CA PHE A 443 29.72 -10.36 20.53
C PHE A 443 30.53 -10.39 21.81
N ASP A 444 31.33 -9.34 22.03
CA ASP A 444 31.95 -9.13 23.31
C ASP A 444 30.85 -8.75 24.31
N MET A 445 30.27 -9.77 24.92
CA MET A 445 29.23 -9.62 25.94
C MET A 445 29.82 -9.10 27.26
N SER A 446 31.13 -8.86 27.38
CA SER A 446 31.75 -8.42 28.64
C SER A 446 31.14 -7.12 29.19
N ASN A 447 30.58 -6.25 28.34
CA ASN A 447 29.85 -5.06 28.77
C ASN A 447 28.49 -5.34 29.45
N LEU A 448 27.88 -6.52 29.22
CA LEU A 448 26.69 -6.98 29.97
C LEU A 448 27.08 -7.62 31.31
N TRP A 449 28.32 -8.12 31.43
CA TRP A 449 28.85 -8.73 32.64
C TRP A 449 29.58 -7.74 33.56
N GLN A 450 29.86 -6.51 33.11
CA GLN A 450 30.35 -5.41 33.94
C GLN A 450 29.21 -4.66 34.66
N LEU A 451 28.28 -5.41 35.25
CA LEU A 451 27.48 -4.87 36.34
C LEU A 451 28.44 -4.70 37.53
N ASN A 452 28.92 -3.48 37.73
CA ASN A 452 29.55 -3.10 38.99
C ASN A 452 28.56 -3.46 40.11
N LEU A 453 28.91 -4.43 40.94
CA LEU A 453 28.15 -4.72 42.15
C LEU A 453 28.09 -3.40 42.95
N PRO A 454 26.89 -2.90 43.30
CA PRO A 454 26.80 -1.81 44.25
C PRO A 454 27.36 -2.31 45.57
N ASP A 455 28.44 -1.67 46.03
CA ASP A 455 28.92 -1.85 47.39
C ASP A 455 27.81 -1.43 48.36
N LYS A 456 27.36 -2.40 49.15
CA LYS A 456 26.32 -2.36 50.19
C LYS A 456 24.89 -2.57 49.66
N HIS A 457 24.48 -3.84 49.71
CA HIS A 457 23.08 -4.18 49.95
C HIS A 457 22.68 -3.65 51.33
N GLU A 458 21.89 -2.58 51.38
CA GLU A 458 20.88 -2.48 52.42
C GLU A 458 19.84 -3.56 52.09
N GLU A 459 19.69 -4.53 52.99
CA GLU A 459 18.61 -5.52 52.92
C GLU A 459 17.27 -4.81 53.01
N ILE A 460 16.73 -4.45 51.84
CA ILE A 460 15.32 -4.16 51.73
C ILE A 460 14.63 -5.52 51.87
N ASN A 461 14.00 -5.74 53.02
CA ASN A 461 13.07 -6.84 53.27
C ASN A 461 11.90 -6.72 52.28
N ILE A 462 12.09 -7.21 51.06
CA ILE A 462 11.02 -7.47 50.11
C ILE A 462 10.32 -8.70 50.66
N LYS A 463 9.16 -8.50 51.30
CA LYS A 463 8.20 -9.58 51.49
C LYS A 463 8.03 -10.27 50.14
N LYS A 464 8.30 -11.58 50.07
CA LYS A 464 7.98 -12.43 48.91
C LYS A 464 6.48 -12.35 48.65
N ASP A 465 6.04 -11.33 47.92
CA ASP A 465 4.72 -11.37 47.30
C ASP A 465 4.86 -12.34 46.13
N ASN A 466 4.28 -13.53 46.32
CA ASN A 466 4.16 -14.61 45.35
C ASN A 466 3.27 -14.19 44.17
N VAL A 467 3.67 -13.18 43.39
CA VAL A 467 2.93 -12.70 42.21
C VAL A 467 2.92 -13.75 41.08
N TRP A 468 3.79 -14.75 41.16
CA TRP A 468 3.95 -15.80 40.14
C TRP A 468 3.31 -17.15 40.50
N SER A 469 2.72 -17.32 41.69
CA SER A 469 2.00 -18.56 42.04
C SER A 469 0.52 -18.43 41.69
N MET A 470 0.05 -19.21 40.71
CA MET A 470 -1.38 -19.35 40.39
C MET A 470 -1.91 -20.64 41.02
N SER A 471 -3.05 -20.58 41.72
CA SER A 471 -3.65 -21.77 42.32
C SER A 471 -4.13 -22.75 41.25
N LYS A 472 -4.10 -24.05 41.57
CA LYS A 472 -4.57 -25.10 40.66
C LYS A 472 -6.04 -24.91 40.29
N GLU A 473 -6.88 -24.55 41.26
CA GLU A 473 -8.30 -24.21 41.01
C GLU A 473 -8.47 -23.16 39.91
N LYS A 474 -7.63 -22.12 39.90
CA LYS A 474 -7.72 -21.05 38.90
C LYS A 474 -7.25 -21.54 37.53
N MET A 475 -6.23 -22.40 37.49
CA MET A 475 -5.74 -22.99 36.24
C MET A 475 -6.77 -23.95 35.60
N SER A 476 -7.45 -24.77 36.41
CA SER A 476 -8.51 -25.68 35.97
C SER A 476 -9.81 -24.95 35.57
N SER A 477 -9.99 -23.70 36.01
CA SER A 477 -11.15 -22.88 35.67
C SER A 477 -11.09 -22.27 34.25
N TYR A 478 -9.94 -22.32 33.58
CA TYR A 478 -9.81 -21.85 32.20
C TYR A 478 -10.40 -22.88 31.24
N VAL A 479 -11.61 -22.61 30.77
CA VAL A 479 -12.33 -23.44 29.80
C VAL A 479 -11.76 -23.19 28.40
N ASP A 480 -10.63 -23.83 28.10
CA ASP A 480 -10.18 -24.07 26.72
C ASP A 480 -10.43 -25.55 26.42
N HIS A 481 -11.14 -25.87 25.34
CA HIS A 481 -11.50 -27.26 24.98
C HIS A 481 -10.28 -28.16 24.77
N LEU A 482 -9.10 -27.58 24.50
CA LEU A 482 -7.84 -28.31 24.31
C LEU A 482 -7.01 -28.45 25.59
N ALA A 483 -7.22 -27.60 26.59
CA ALA A 483 -6.40 -27.60 27.81
C ALA A 483 -6.53 -28.92 28.62
N PRO A 484 -7.73 -29.48 28.86
CA PRO A 484 -7.87 -30.78 29.53
C PRO A 484 -7.15 -31.91 28.79
N ILE A 485 -7.14 -31.86 27.46
CA ILE A 485 -6.55 -32.89 26.59
C ILE A 485 -5.02 -32.82 26.62
N ILE A 486 -4.44 -31.61 26.62
CA ILE A 486 -3.00 -31.37 26.64
C ILE A 486 -2.41 -31.63 28.04
N LEU A 487 -3.18 -31.34 29.09
CA LEU A 487 -2.74 -31.46 30.48
C LEU A 487 -2.98 -32.87 31.07
N SER A 488 -3.83 -33.69 30.44
CA SER A 488 -4.11 -35.07 30.89
C SER A 488 -2.89 -36.00 31.08
N PRO A 489 -1.78 -35.90 30.30
CA PRO A 489 -0.61 -36.75 30.52
C PRO A 489 0.21 -36.38 31.77
N TRP A 490 -0.04 -35.21 32.35
CA TRP A 490 0.79 -34.59 33.37
C TRP A 490 0.27 -34.84 34.79
N ASP A 491 -0.84 -35.58 34.96
CA ASP A 491 -1.45 -35.96 36.25
C ASP A 491 -1.45 -34.80 37.27
N ILE A 492 -1.77 -33.59 36.80
CA ILE A 492 -1.63 -32.34 37.59
C ILE A 492 -2.51 -32.37 38.85
N ASP A 493 -3.60 -33.13 38.80
CA ASP A 493 -4.53 -33.36 39.91
C ASP A 493 -3.93 -34.24 41.03
N GLU A 494 -2.87 -35.01 40.74
CA GLU A 494 -2.18 -35.88 41.71
C GLU A 494 -0.96 -35.23 42.38
N LEU A 495 -0.49 -34.08 41.86
CA LEU A 495 0.60 -33.31 42.46
C LEU A 495 0.08 -32.48 43.65
N SER A 496 0.90 -32.20 44.68
CA SER A 496 0.53 -31.27 45.76
C SER A 496 0.34 -29.83 45.21
N GLU A 497 -0.48 -29.01 45.87
CA GLU A 497 -0.49 -27.55 45.60
C GLU A 497 0.87 -27.00 45.96
N TRP A 498 1.40 -26.06 45.16
CA TRP A 498 2.75 -25.47 45.29
C TRP A 498 3.12 -25.29 46.76
N GLU A 499 3.88 -26.22 47.30
CA GLU A 499 4.29 -26.14 48.70
C GLU A 499 5.21 -24.92 48.81
N ASN A 500 4.91 -24.04 49.77
CA ASN A 500 5.92 -23.10 50.22
C ASN A 500 7.02 -23.98 50.82
N GLU A 501 8.20 -23.97 50.20
CA GLU A 501 9.42 -24.52 50.78
C GLU A 501 9.70 -23.80 52.10
N ASP A 502 9.06 -24.27 53.18
CA ASP A 502 9.58 -24.09 54.52
C ASP A 502 10.60 -25.20 54.73
N GLU A 503 11.82 -24.76 55.04
CA GLU A 503 13.03 -25.54 55.20
C GLU A 503 12.84 -26.78 56.09
N ASN A 504 13.40 -27.90 55.60
CA ASN A 504 13.57 -29.22 56.21
C ASN A 504 12.49 -30.25 55.81
N ASP A 505 12.80 -31.04 54.78
CA ASP A 505 12.81 -32.49 54.95
C ASP A 505 13.74 -33.14 53.91
N ASP A 506 14.83 -33.71 54.43
CA ASP A 506 15.64 -34.72 53.76
C ASP A 506 14.78 -35.97 53.53
N ALA A 507 14.27 -36.15 52.31
CA ALA A 507 13.80 -37.46 51.86
C ALA A 507 13.96 -37.60 50.34
N ASN A 508 14.97 -38.38 49.96
CA ASN A 508 15.05 -39.01 48.65
C ASN A 508 13.72 -39.69 48.31
N ASP A 509 13.04 -39.21 47.28
CA ASP A 509 12.10 -40.03 46.51
C ASP A 509 12.19 -39.68 45.02
N ASP A 510 13.35 -40.02 44.42
CA ASP A 510 13.53 -40.16 42.97
C ASP A 510 12.78 -41.41 42.46
N SER A 511 11.47 -41.48 42.73
CA SER A 511 10.59 -42.53 42.22
C SER A 511 10.09 -42.16 40.82
N ASP A 512 10.87 -42.53 39.81
CA ASP A 512 10.47 -42.97 38.47
C ASP A 512 9.13 -42.43 37.92
N CYS A 513 9.14 -41.18 37.44
CA CYS A 513 8.19 -40.72 36.44
C CYS A 513 8.93 -40.49 35.11
N ASP A 514 9.10 -41.54 34.32
CA ASP A 514 9.62 -41.40 32.94
C ASP A 514 8.56 -40.72 32.05
N PHE A 515 8.57 -39.38 32.07
CA PHE A 515 7.66 -38.50 31.33
C PHE A 515 7.64 -38.81 29.83
N ALA A 516 8.74 -39.30 29.27
CA ALA A 516 8.83 -39.67 27.86
C ALA A 516 7.91 -40.85 27.52
N THR A 517 7.71 -41.77 28.46
CA THR A 517 6.86 -42.95 28.29
C THR A 517 5.37 -42.60 28.44
N LYS A 518 5.00 -41.71 29.37
CA LYS A 518 3.62 -41.19 29.50
C LYS A 518 3.17 -40.41 28.26
N VAL A 519 4.03 -39.55 27.72
CA VAL A 519 3.73 -38.77 26.51
C VAL A 519 3.58 -39.68 25.27
N LYS A 520 4.44 -40.69 25.11
CA LYS A 520 4.30 -41.68 24.02
C LYS A 520 3.01 -42.49 24.11
N TYR A 521 2.61 -42.89 25.32
CA TYR A 521 1.36 -43.61 25.53
C TYR A 521 0.14 -42.74 25.16
N TRP A 522 0.18 -41.45 25.48
CA TRP A 522 -0.87 -40.50 25.12
C TRP A 522 -1.02 -40.31 23.60
N PHE A 523 0.09 -40.16 22.87
CA PHE A 523 0.06 -40.09 21.40
C PHE A 523 -0.57 -41.34 20.79
N ASN A 524 -0.18 -42.53 21.26
CA ASN A 524 -0.71 -43.79 20.75
C ASN A 524 -2.21 -43.99 21.09
N LYS A 525 -2.67 -43.49 22.24
CA LYS A 525 -4.07 -43.62 22.68
C LYS A 525 -5.02 -42.69 21.90
N ASN A 526 -4.56 -41.51 21.50
CA ASN A 526 -5.40 -40.50 20.83
C ASN A 526 -5.29 -40.54 19.30
N ASP A 527 -4.37 -41.33 18.74
CA ASP A 527 -4.24 -41.55 17.28
C ASP A 527 -5.50 -42.21 16.67
N THR A 528 -6.28 -42.94 17.48
CA THR A 528 -7.57 -43.54 17.09
C THR A 528 -8.74 -42.56 17.14
N MET A 529 -8.69 -41.51 17.97
CA MET A 529 -9.71 -40.44 17.97
C MET A 529 -9.53 -39.44 16.83
N LEU A 530 -8.30 -39.28 16.32
CA LEU A 530 -8.00 -38.42 15.18
C LEU A 530 -8.23 -39.10 13.81
N ARG A 531 -8.44 -40.42 13.78
CA ARG A 531 -8.70 -41.21 12.56
C ARG A 531 -10.17 -41.62 12.34
N SER A 532 -11.09 -41.34 13.27
CA SER A 532 -12.49 -41.79 13.19
C SER A 532 -13.47 -40.74 12.63
N THR A 533 -13.03 -39.92 11.67
CA THR A 533 -13.91 -39.06 10.84
C THR A 533 -14.07 -39.55 9.41
N GLU A 534 -13.86 -40.83 9.14
CA GLU A 534 -14.29 -41.45 7.88
C GLU A 534 -15.12 -42.72 8.13
N THR A 535 -16.28 -42.77 7.48
CA THR A 535 -17.27 -43.85 7.33
C THR A 535 -18.33 -44.03 8.42
N LEU A 536 -19.54 -43.52 8.14
CA LEU A 536 -20.81 -44.09 8.61
C LEU A 536 -21.89 -43.86 7.53
N GLU A 537 -22.23 -44.94 6.81
CA GLU A 537 -23.45 -45.05 6.02
C GLU A 537 -24.67 -45.37 6.92
N PRO A 538 -25.91 -45.17 6.43
CA PRO A 538 -27.06 -44.84 7.26
C PRO A 538 -27.80 -46.08 7.79
N SER A 539 -28.29 -46.01 9.02
CA SER A 539 -29.33 -46.93 9.49
C SER A 539 -30.43 -46.17 10.24
N THR A 540 -31.64 -46.27 9.70
CA THR A 540 -32.94 -46.01 10.29
C THR A 540 -33.14 -46.72 11.62
N ASP A 541 -33.62 -46.00 12.64
CA ASP A 541 -34.86 -46.29 13.39
C ASP A 541 -35.00 -45.38 14.64
N HIS A 542 -36.10 -44.64 14.70
CA HIS A 542 -36.70 -44.03 15.90
C HIS A 542 -37.60 -45.08 16.60
N PRO A 543 -38.24 -44.84 17.77
CA PRO A 543 -38.20 -43.74 18.77
C PRO A 543 -37.99 -44.33 20.20
N THR A 544 -38.09 -43.69 21.38
CA THR A 544 -39.21 -42.99 22.05
C THR A 544 -38.68 -42.45 23.41
N ILE A 545 -38.82 -41.16 23.76
CA ILE A 545 -39.94 -40.43 24.40
C ILE A 545 -39.69 -40.07 25.89
N ASN A 546 -39.83 -38.76 26.14
CA ASN A 546 -40.25 -38.02 27.34
C ASN A 546 -39.37 -38.09 28.61
N ILE A 547 -39.26 -37.06 29.45
CA ILE A 547 -40.29 -36.14 29.99
C ILE A 547 -39.57 -34.80 30.28
N LEU A 548 -39.95 -33.67 29.66
CA LEU A 548 -40.97 -32.71 30.09
C LEU A 548 -40.66 -32.00 31.42
N SER A 549 -40.47 -30.69 31.39
CA SER A 549 -41.39 -29.70 31.99
C SER A 549 -40.76 -28.30 31.87
N GLN A 550 -41.40 -27.42 31.08
CA GLN A 550 -42.32 -26.35 31.53
C GLN A 550 -41.55 -25.16 32.14
N ALA A 551 -41.85 -23.90 31.88
CA ALA A 551 -42.98 -23.21 31.26
C ALA A 551 -42.44 -21.81 30.89
N SER A 552 -42.64 -21.31 29.67
CA SER A 552 -43.71 -20.36 29.30
C SER A 552 -43.89 -19.20 30.32
N THR A 553 -43.82 -17.94 29.87
CA THR A 553 -44.96 -17.28 29.24
C THR A 553 -44.45 -16.06 28.43
N VAL A 554 -44.73 -15.92 27.13
CA VAL A 554 -46.04 -15.68 26.46
C VAL A 554 -46.46 -14.23 26.70
N LYS A 555 -46.67 -13.36 25.69
CA LYS A 555 -47.84 -13.23 24.76
C LYS A 555 -47.63 -11.86 24.05
N THR A 556 -48.04 -11.51 22.83
CA THR A 556 -48.84 -12.14 21.78
C THR A 556 -48.83 -11.23 20.53
N VAL A 557 -48.68 -11.88 19.38
CA VAL A 557 -49.21 -11.62 18.01
C VAL A 557 -50.77 -11.49 18.08
N PRO A 558 -51.62 -11.23 17.06
CA PRO A 558 -51.44 -11.36 15.59
C PRO A 558 -52.18 -10.26 14.78
N SER A 559 -52.40 -10.28 13.45
CA SER A 559 -52.66 -11.29 12.38
C SER A 559 -52.70 -10.50 11.04
N SER A 560 -52.60 -10.99 9.79
CA SER A 560 -52.54 -12.30 9.14
C SER A 560 -52.36 -12.07 7.62
N GLU A 561 -51.78 -13.07 6.93
CA GLU A 561 -52.14 -13.60 5.58
C GLU A 561 -52.10 -12.71 4.32
N ASN A 562 -51.15 -12.96 3.39
CA ASN A 562 -51.33 -13.94 2.29
C ASN A 562 -50.18 -13.94 1.24
N ASP A 563 -49.82 -15.16 0.84
CA ASP A 563 -49.53 -15.68 -0.52
C ASP A 563 -48.22 -15.41 -1.33
N ASN A 564 -47.65 -16.55 -1.73
CA ASN A 564 -47.05 -16.94 -3.02
C ASN A 564 -45.54 -16.73 -3.33
N ASP A 565 -44.83 -17.85 -3.20
CA ASP A 565 -44.10 -18.62 -4.25
C ASP A 565 -42.93 -18.04 -5.08
N SER A 566 -41.94 -18.95 -5.21
CA SER A 566 -40.83 -19.10 -6.18
C SER A 566 -39.49 -18.39 -5.84
N SER A 567 -38.47 -19.12 -5.34
CA SER A 567 -37.52 -20.00 -6.09
C SER A 567 -36.49 -19.18 -6.91
N SER A 568 -35.17 -19.38 -6.87
CA SER A 568 -34.31 -20.43 -6.32
C SER A 568 -32.88 -19.90 -6.18
N GLY A 569 -32.18 -20.36 -5.15
CA GLY A 569 -30.72 -20.32 -5.08
C GLY A 569 -30.12 -21.58 -5.71
N PHE A 570 -28.91 -21.47 -6.26
CA PHE A 570 -28.07 -22.62 -6.59
C PHE A 570 -26.69 -22.43 -5.95
N THR A 571 -26.41 -23.32 -5.01
CA THR A 571 -25.11 -23.66 -4.43
C THR A 571 -24.37 -24.62 -5.37
N VAL A 572 -23.08 -24.37 -5.57
CA VAL A 572 -22.18 -25.19 -6.40
C VAL A 572 -21.63 -26.36 -5.58
N SER A 573 -21.90 -27.59 -6.01
CA SER A 573 -21.31 -28.82 -5.49
C SER A 573 -20.01 -29.16 -6.22
N LEU A 574 -18.94 -29.43 -5.47
CA LEU A 574 -17.68 -29.98 -5.98
C LEU A 574 -17.83 -31.50 -6.17
N LYS A 575 -17.59 -32.00 -7.39
CA LYS A 575 -17.32 -33.42 -7.66
C LYS A 575 -15.86 -33.60 -8.08
N SER A 576 -15.20 -34.52 -7.40
CA SER A 576 -13.91 -35.12 -7.74
C SER A 576 -14.14 -36.31 -8.68
N ASP A 577 -13.45 -36.36 -9.81
CA ASP A 577 -13.33 -37.57 -10.63
C ASP A 577 -11.84 -37.86 -10.87
N ASP A 578 -11.38 -39.00 -10.35
CA ASP A 578 -10.15 -39.67 -10.75
C ASP A 578 -10.52 -40.83 -11.69
N SER A 579 -9.89 -40.83 -12.87
CA SER A 579 -9.36 -41.95 -13.70
C SER A 579 -10.26 -43.22 -13.95
N GLN A 580 -10.25 -43.93 -15.07
CA GLN A 580 -9.28 -44.13 -16.15
C GLN A 580 -9.92 -45.04 -17.24
N SER A 581 -9.50 -44.88 -18.51
CA SER A 581 -9.49 -45.91 -19.58
C SER A 581 -10.86 -46.40 -20.14
N SER A 582 -11.10 -46.74 -21.41
CA SER A 582 -10.27 -47.15 -22.54
C SER A 582 -11.12 -47.15 -23.84
N LYS A 583 -10.46 -47.02 -25.00
CA LYS A 583 -10.74 -47.58 -26.36
C LYS A 583 -12.20 -47.65 -26.86
N VAL A 584 -12.49 -47.05 -28.03
CA VAL A 584 -12.22 -47.53 -29.42
C VAL A 584 -12.11 -46.31 -30.32
#